data_AF-A0A840NDJ4-F1
#
_entry.id   AF-A0A840NDJ4-F1
#
_cell.length_a   1.000
_cell.length_b   1.000
_cell.length_c   1.000
_cell.angle_alpha   90.00
_cell.angle_beta   90.00
_cell.angle_gamma   90.00
#
_symmetry.space_group_name_H-M   'P 1'
#
loop_
_entity.id
_entity.type
_entity.pdbx_description
1 polymer ?
#
loop_
_entity_poly.entity_id
_entity_poly.type
_entity_poly.pdbx_seq_one_letter_code
_entity_poly.pdbx_strand_id
1 'polypeptide(L)'
;MTTQNLNGVASRSVMPVLAGIAVFAGLLLLGNRMLADPDTFWQIEIGKRILESGAVPQRDVFSFTMQGQPWISTQWLAQVCFALAFSLAGWAGPVALTAASIALAFALVVRVLERHLDGTAVLVLSMMAFALASPHFLVRPHALAMPVMVAWIAALIAAADRGQAPRLWWLALMILWANLHGSFVFGLALIGPIALDAILNAPRPSRVRLMLRWAAFGILALAASCLTPYGWNALLAARNILNLGDALLIITEWRPVDFSRFNTVEACLLLGVGIVLFKGLTLPPVRILLLLGLVHMALAHVRNVTVLALLAPVVLAAPLAIWFPRSDRAWLSGVRPRVVAASAAVVLVALTAVAITIGRYAPPAGVGPAVAALKARGVSRVLNDYDFGGYLIAAGIPVAIDGRTELYGERFMIEFDRAMTLKSPATLFDVMDRYRIDATLLMPATPAVSLLDRLEGWERIYTDNAAVVHVRKPDAPVGHRIKSAESVQR
;
A
#
# COMPACT_ATOMS: atom_id res chain seq x y z
N MET A 1 49.51 -13.32 -25.33
CA MET A 1 49.79 -12.31 -24.28
C MET A 1 48.75 -11.22 -24.45
N THR A 2 47.77 -10.96 -23.58
CA THR A 2 47.66 -11.24 -22.14
C THR A 2 46.16 -11.33 -21.83
N THR A 3 45.70 -12.51 -21.43
CA THR A 3 44.35 -12.75 -20.91
C THR A 3 44.26 -12.12 -19.52
N GLN A 4 43.64 -10.94 -19.41
CA GLN A 4 43.26 -10.40 -18.12
C GLN A 4 42.15 -11.26 -17.53
N ASN A 5 42.51 -12.04 -16.52
CA ASN A 5 41.60 -12.74 -15.63
C ASN A 5 40.59 -11.74 -15.02
N LEU A 6 39.35 -11.74 -15.52
CA LEU A 6 38.18 -11.04 -14.94
C LEU A 6 37.67 -11.72 -13.65
N ASN A 7 38.57 -12.23 -12.82
CA ASN A 7 38.26 -12.62 -11.43
C ASN A 7 38.51 -11.41 -10.52
N GLY A 8 37.92 -10.27 -10.87
CA GLY A 8 37.80 -9.15 -9.96
C GLY A 8 36.82 -9.54 -8.87
N VAL A 9 37.33 -9.84 -7.67
CA VAL A 9 36.52 -9.92 -6.45
C VAL A 9 35.79 -8.59 -6.34
N ALA A 10 34.52 -8.56 -6.76
CA ALA A 10 33.70 -7.36 -6.72
C ALA A 10 33.78 -6.77 -5.30
N SER A 11 34.48 -5.64 -5.16
CA SER A 11 34.51 -4.91 -3.90
C SER A 11 33.06 -4.53 -3.58
N ARG A 12 32.50 -5.15 -2.54
CA ARG A 12 31.07 -5.05 -2.24
C ARG A 12 30.83 -3.75 -1.49
N SER A 13 30.09 -2.86 -2.13
CA SER A 13 29.69 -1.55 -1.59
C SER A 13 28.80 -1.68 -0.35
N VAL A 14 29.05 -0.82 0.63
CA VAL A 14 28.27 -0.70 1.87
C VAL A 14 27.07 0.24 1.70
N MET A 15 27.01 0.98 0.58
CA MET A 15 25.97 1.98 0.28
C MET A 15 24.53 1.47 0.41
N PRO A 16 24.15 0.26 -0.07
CA PRO A 16 22.78 -0.24 0.07
C PRO A 16 22.38 -0.46 1.53
N VAL A 17 23.34 -0.89 2.36
CA VAL A 17 23.12 -1.14 3.79
C VAL A 17 22.96 0.19 4.52
N LEU A 18 23.82 1.17 4.23
CA LEU A 18 23.71 2.52 4.81
C LEU A 18 22.40 3.21 4.41
N ALA A 19 22.01 3.11 3.14
CA ALA A 19 20.74 3.64 2.67
C ALA A 19 19.55 2.98 3.38
N GLY A 20 19.58 1.65 3.53
CA GLY A 20 18.57 0.93 4.30
C GLY A 20 18.50 1.38 5.76
N ILE A 21 19.64 1.50 6.44
CA ILE A 21 19.70 1.97 7.84
C ILE A 21 19.17 3.41 7.96
N ALA A 22 19.54 4.29 7.03
CA ALA A 22 19.09 5.69 7.03
C ALA A 22 17.57 5.79 6.85
N VAL A 23 17.01 5.04 5.88
CA VAL A 23 15.55 4.94 5.68
C VAL A 23 14.87 4.38 6.92
N PHE A 24 15.40 3.29 7.49
CA PHE A 24 14.84 2.67 8.68
C PHE A 24 14.80 3.63 9.87
N ALA A 25 15.93 4.27 10.18
CA ALA A 25 16.02 5.23 11.27
C ALA A 25 15.08 6.44 11.06
N GLY A 26 15.02 6.98 9.85
CA GLY A 26 14.12 8.09 9.51
C GLY A 26 12.64 7.70 9.66
N LEU A 27 12.25 6.50 9.25
CA LEU A 27 10.88 6.01 9.40
C LEU A 27 10.50 5.75 10.86
N LEU A 28 11.41 5.23 11.68
CA LEU A 28 11.18 5.14 13.12
C LEU A 28 10.97 6.54 13.75
N LEU A 29 11.70 7.56 13.30
CA LEU A 29 11.45 8.94 13.73
C LEU A 29 10.04 9.44 13.39
N LEU A 30 9.49 8.97 12.27
CA LEU A 30 8.18 9.36 11.75
C LEU A 30 7.06 8.34 12.04
N GLY A 31 7.28 7.37 12.92
CA GLY A 31 6.39 6.21 13.08
C GLY A 31 4.91 6.54 13.34
N ASN A 32 4.59 7.62 14.07
CA ASN A 32 3.20 8.04 14.28
C ASN A 32 2.49 8.47 12.98
N ARG A 33 3.23 9.03 12.01
CA ARG A 33 2.67 9.33 10.68
C ARG A 33 2.38 8.07 9.89
N MET A 34 3.16 7.01 10.09
CA MET A 34 2.91 5.71 9.44
C MET A 34 1.65 5.03 9.99
N LEU A 35 1.24 5.37 11.21
CA LEU A 35 0.01 4.89 11.86
C LEU A 35 -1.21 5.79 11.54
N ALA A 36 -1.04 6.87 10.79
CA ALA A 36 -2.12 7.79 10.41
C ALA A 36 -2.91 7.25 9.21
N ASP A 37 -3.36 6.00 9.33
CA ASP A 37 -4.17 5.32 8.33
C ASP A 37 -5.29 4.53 9.00
N PRO A 38 -6.55 4.72 8.57
CA PRO A 38 -7.71 4.10 9.21
C PRO A 38 -7.72 2.58 9.08
N ASP A 39 -7.08 2.02 8.06
CA ASP A 39 -7.13 0.58 7.78
C ASP A 39 -6.19 -0.22 8.66
N THR A 40 -5.16 0.42 9.23
CA THR A 40 -4.17 -0.23 10.12
C THR A 40 -4.83 -1.12 11.19
N PHE A 41 -5.95 -0.65 11.76
CA PHE A 41 -6.65 -1.35 12.84
C PHE A 41 -7.27 -2.68 12.40
N TRP A 42 -8.08 -2.67 11.34
CA TRP A 42 -8.74 -3.91 10.90
C TRP A 42 -7.75 -4.89 10.28
N GLN A 43 -6.64 -4.42 9.71
CA GLN A 43 -5.56 -5.28 9.21
C GLN A 43 -4.95 -6.12 10.34
N ILE A 44 -4.67 -5.50 11.48
CA ILE A 44 -4.17 -6.19 12.68
C ILE A 44 -5.25 -7.14 13.24
N GLU A 45 -6.50 -6.69 13.30
CA GLU A 45 -7.60 -7.48 13.87
C GLU A 45 -7.89 -8.76 13.06
N ILE A 46 -7.83 -8.68 11.72
CA ILE A 46 -7.94 -9.87 10.88
C ILE A 46 -6.77 -10.84 11.14
N GLY A 47 -5.54 -10.31 11.26
CA GLY A 47 -4.38 -11.13 11.59
C GLY A 47 -4.53 -11.86 12.93
N LYS A 48 -5.05 -11.19 13.97
CA LYS A 48 -5.33 -11.81 15.27
C LYS A 48 -6.35 -12.94 15.14
N ARG A 49 -7.44 -12.73 14.42
CA ARG A 49 -8.46 -13.76 14.19
C ARG A 49 -7.94 -14.95 13.42
N ILE A 50 -7.05 -14.75 12.45
CA ILE A 50 -6.40 -15.86 11.73
C ILE A 50 -5.54 -16.68 12.70
N LEU A 51 -4.76 -16.01 13.57
CA LEU A 51 -3.96 -16.68 14.60
C LEU A 51 -4.80 -17.45 15.62
N GLU A 52 -5.94 -16.88 16.04
CA GLU A 52 -6.85 -17.50 17.00
C GLU A 52 -7.65 -18.68 16.43
N SER A 53 -8.15 -18.55 15.20
CA SER A 53 -9.00 -19.57 14.56
C SER A 53 -8.23 -20.62 13.76
N GLY A 54 -6.98 -20.33 13.38
CA GLY A 54 -6.20 -21.15 12.45
C GLY A 54 -6.73 -21.15 11.00
N ALA A 55 -7.68 -20.27 10.67
CA ALA A 55 -8.33 -20.22 9.36
C ALA A 55 -8.34 -18.80 8.77
N VAL A 56 -8.20 -18.72 7.45
CA VAL A 56 -8.33 -17.45 6.72
C VAL A 56 -9.80 -17.07 6.52
N PRO A 57 -10.16 -15.77 6.53
CA PRO A 57 -11.55 -15.34 6.38
C PRO A 57 -12.12 -15.71 5.01
N GLN A 58 -13.35 -16.21 4.99
CA GLN A 58 -14.10 -16.53 3.75
C GLN A 58 -15.38 -15.69 3.60
N ARG A 59 -15.78 -14.99 4.67
CA ARG A 59 -16.99 -14.19 4.77
C ARG A 59 -16.76 -13.02 5.70
N ASP A 60 -17.56 -11.97 5.56
CA ASP A 60 -17.58 -10.86 6.50
C ASP A 60 -18.21 -11.23 7.84
N VAL A 61 -17.58 -10.78 8.92
CA VAL A 61 -18.03 -10.96 10.31
C VAL A 61 -18.03 -9.66 11.11
N PHE A 62 -17.63 -8.55 10.49
CA PHE A 62 -17.43 -7.27 11.19
C PHE A 62 -18.51 -6.26 10.88
N SER A 63 -19.08 -6.30 9.67
CA SER A 63 -20.13 -5.37 9.31
C SER A 63 -21.50 -5.96 9.62
N PHE A 64 -22.44 -5.11 10.05
CA PHE A 64 -23.84 -5.52 10.16
C PHE A 64 -24.61 -5.29 8.85
N THR A 65 -24.05 -4.52 7.90
CA THR A 65 -24.63 -4.22 6.59
C THR A 65 -24.31 -5.29 5.54
N MET A 66 -23.15 -5.95 5.65
CA MET A 66 -22.70 -7.03 4.77
C MET A 66 -22.43 -8.34 5.53
N GLN A 67 -23.05 -8.53 6.69
CA GLN A 67 -22.82 -9.70 7.53
C GLN A 67 -22.98 -11.01 6.75
N GLY A 68 -21.95 -11.86 6.79
CA GLY A 68 -21.95 -13.17 6.14
C GLY A 68 -21.72 -13.15 4.63
N GLN A 69 -21.57 -11.98 4.00
CA GLN A 69 -21.25 -11.88 2.56
C GLN A 69 -19.86 -12.48 2.28
N PRO A 70 -19.67 -13.16 1.13
CA PRO A 70 -18.38 -13.72 0.75
C PRO A 70 -17.30 -12.65 0.65
N TRP A 71 -16.18 -12.86 1.33
CA TRP A 71 -15.02 -11.96 1.29
C TRP A 71 -13.75 -12.69 1.65
N ILE A 72 -12.67 -12.39 0.93
CA ILE A 72 -11.35 -13.02 1.13
C ILE A 72 -10.30 -11.96 1.37
N SER A 73 -9.31 -12.27 2.21
CA SER A 73 -8.18 -11.39 2.45
C SER A 73 -7.00 -11.75 1.54
N THR A 74 -6.81 -11.00 0.45
CA THR A 74 -5.66 -11.18 -0.47
C THR A 74 -4.30 -10.83 0.17
N GLN A 75 -4.30 -10.41 1.43
CA GLN A 75 -3.14 -9.94 2.19
C GLN A 75 -3.02 -10.61 3.57
N TRP A 76 -3.58 -11.82 3.70
CA TRP A 76 -3.65 -12.55 4.96
C TRP A 76 -2.30 -12.73 5.65
N LEU A 77 -1.22 -13.00 4.91
CA LEU A 77 0.10 -13.23 5.52
C LEU A 77 0.65 -11.93 6.12
N ALA A 78 0.48 -10.81 5.42
CA ALA A 78 0.88 -9.51 5.93
C ALA A 78 0.09 -9.13 7.20
N GLN A 79 -1.21 -9.42 7.23
CA GLN A 79 -2.06 -9.23 8.41
C GLN A 79 -1.58 -10.07 9.59
N VAL A 80 -1.26 -11.35 9.37
CA VAL A 80 -0.65 -12.22 10.40
C VAL A 80 0.67 -11.65 10.90
N CYS A 81 1.55 -11.19 10.01
CA CYS A 81 2.81 -10.56 10.40
C CYS A 81 2.58 -9.30 11.25
N PHE A 82 1.60 -8.46 10.90
CA PHE A 82 1.25 -7.28 11.70
C PHE A 82 0.67 -7.65 13.07
N ALA A 83 -0.21 -8.65 13.14
CA ALA A 83 -0.76 -9.12 14.42
C ALA A 83 0.33 -9.68 15.34
N LEU A 84 1.27 -10.47 14.81
CA LEU A 84 2.42 -10.96 15.56
C LEU A 84 3.31 -9.81 16.02
N ALA A 85 3.67 -8.88 15.13
CA ALA A 85 4.48 -7.73 15.49
C ALA A 85 3.80 -6.88 16.58
N PHE A 86 2.49 -6.68 16.47
CA PHE A 86 1.69 -5.98 17.48
C PHE A 86 1.67 -6.72 18.82
N SER A 87 1.55 -8.05 18.82
CA SER A 87 1.55 -8.86 20.04
C SER A 87 2.90 -8.80 20.79
N LEU A 88 4.02 -8.65 20.06
CA LEU A 88 5.36 -8.62 20.64
C LEU A 88 5.74 -7.25 21.22
N ALA A 89 5.30 -6.15 20.60
CA ALA A 89 5.83 -4.81 20.88
C ALA A 89 4.78 -3.68 20.83
N GLY A 90 3.48 -4.01 20.84
CA GLY A 90 2.42 -3.04 20.64
C GLY A 90 2.58 -2.30 19.31
N TRP A 91 2.27 -1.01 19.27
CA TRP A 91 2.38 -0.19 18.05
C TRP A 91 3.80 -0.04 17.51
N ALA A 92 4.83 -0.22 18.34
CA ALA A 92 6.22 -0.22 17.88
C ALA A 92 6.51 -1.37 16.92
N GLY A 93 5.85 -2.52 17.09
CA GLY A 93 6.06 -3.71 16.26
C GLY A 93 5.68 -3.48 14.79
N PRO A 94 4.41 -3.15 14.47
CA PRO A 94 3.98 -2.87 13.11
C PRO A 94 4.78 -1.71 12.46
N VAL A 95 5.09 -0.66 13.22
CA VAL A 95 5.94 0.45 12.74
C VAL A 95 7.33 -0.05 12.33
N ALA A 96 7.99 -0.82 13.20
CA ALA A 96 9.33 -1.36 12.91
C ALA A 96 9.31 -2.33 11.73
N LEU A 97 8.29 -3.20 11.64
CA LEU A 97 8.13 -4.14 10.54
C LEU A 97 7.94 -3.44 9.18
N THR A 98 7.07 -2.44 9.14
CA THR A 98 6.85 -1.61 7.95
C THR A 98 8.12 -0.85 7.58
N ALA A 99 8.77 -0.20 8.56
CA ALA A 99 10.02 0.53 8.34
C ALA A 99 11.12 -0.39 7.79
N ALA A 100 11.26 -1.61 8.32
CA ALA A 100 12.24 -2.59 7.88
C ALA A 100 11.99 -3.05 6.43
N SER A 101 10.72 -3.25 6.07
CA SER A 101 10.33 -3.68 4.72
C SER A 101 10.57 -2.59 3.68
N ILE A 102 10.23 -1.33 4.01
CA ILE A 102 10.52 -0.18 3.14
C ILE A 102 12.04 0.03 3.04
N ALA A 103 12.76 -0.02 4.16
CA ALA A 103 14.23 0.06 4.16
C ALA A 103 14.88 -1.02 3.29
N LEU A 104 14.37 -2.25 3.34
CA LEU A 104 14.84 -3.34 2.47
C LEU A 104 14.54 -3.05 1.00
N ALA A 105 13.35 -2.53 0.67
CA ALA A 105 13.01 -2.14 -0.70
C ALA A 105 13.99 -1.08 -1.25
N PHE A 106 14.29 -0.04 -0.47
CA PHE A 106 15.26 0.99 -0.86
C PHE A 106 16.69 0.47 -0.93
N ALA A 107 17.11 -0.40 0.00
CA ALA A 107 18.40 -1.08 -0.10
C ALA A 107 18.51 -1.91 -1.39
N LEU A 108 17.43 -2.58 -1.82
CA LEU A 108 17.39 -3.31 -3.08
C LEU A 108 17.47 -2.37 -4.29
N VAL A 109 16.75 -1.25 -4.29
CA VAL A 109 16.85 -0.23 -5.34
C VAL A 109 18.29 0.28 -5.46
N VAL A 110 18.90 0.71 -4.34
CA VAL A 110 20.29 1.19 -4.31
C VAL A 110 21.26 0.11 -4.80
N ARG A 111 21.06 -1.15 -4.39
CA ARG A 111 21.86 -2.30 -4.86
C ARG A 111 21.74 -2.52 -6.37
N VAL A 112 20.58 -2.25 -6.98
CA VAL A 112 20.41 -2.35 -8.44
C VAL A 112 21.08 -1.18 -9.13
N LEU A 113 20.86 0.04 -8.65
CA LEU A 113 21.42 1.25 -9.24
C LEU A 113 22.95 1.27 -9.19
N GLU A 114 23.56 0.91 -8.05
CA GLU A 114 25.02 0.94 -7.88
C GLU A 114 25.76 0.01 -8.85
N ARG A 115 25.09 -1.02 -9.39
CA ARG A 115 25.71 -1.92 -10.38
C ARG A 115 26.02 -1.23 -11.71
N HIS A 116 25.31 -0.15 -12.02
CA HIS A 116 25.38 0.52 -13.31
C HIS A 116 25.82 1.99 -13.18
N LEU A 117 25.48 2.65 -12.08
CA LEU A 117 25.58 4.10 -11.92
C LEU A 117 26.65 4.51 -10.91
N ASP A 118 27.16 5.73 -11.06
CA ASP A 118 28.00 6.36 -10.02
C ASP A 118 27.23 6.65 -8.73
N GLY A 119 27.96 6.88 -7.63
CA GLY A 119 27.35 7.08 -6.31
C GLY A 119 26.43 8.32 -6.22
N THR A 120 26.70 9.37 -6.99
CA THR A 120 25.89 10.60 -6.98
C THR A 120 24.53 10.35 -7.63
N ALA A 121 24.52 9.73 -8.81
CA ALA A 121 23.30 9.35 -9.51
C ALA A 121 22.47 8.36 -8.68
N VAL A 122 23.12 7.37 -8.05
CA VAL A 122 22.44 6.44 -7.13
C VAL A 122 21.76 7.20 -5.98
N LEU A 123 22.46 8.14 -5.35
CA LEU A 123 21.92 8.93 -4.25
C LEU A 123 20.72 9.79 -4.70
N VAL A 124 20.87 10.55 -5.79
CA VAL A 124 19.82 11.44 -6.30
C VAL A 124 18.57 10.64 -6.70
N LEU A 125 18.72 9.57 -7.47
CA LEU A 125 17.59 8.73 -7.89
C LEU A 125 16.91 8.05 -6.70
N SER A 126 17.67 7.62 -5.70
CA SER A 126 17.11 7.00 -4.49
C SER A 126 16.36 8.02 -3.63
N MET A 127 16.88 9.23 -3.49
CA MET A 127 16.19 10.33 -2.79
C MET A 127 14.91 10.76 -3.51
N MET A 128 14.94 10.80 -4.85
CA MET A 128 13.76 11.10 -5.66
C MET A 128 12.69 10.01 -5.52
N ALA A 129 13.11 8.74 -5.60
CA ALA A 129 12.23 7.60 -5.34
C ALA A 129 11.64 7.64 -3.92
N PHE A 130 12.43 8.02 -2.92
CA PHE A 130 11.97 8.17 -1.55
C PHE A 130 10.94 9.27 -1.42
N ALA A 131 11.20 10.46 -1.98
CA ALA A 131 10.29 11.59 -1.94
C ALA A 131 8.93 11.23 -2.57
N LEU A 132 8.94 10.63 -3.76
CA LEU A 132 7.73 10.20 -4.46
C LEU A 132 6.95 9.10 -3.72
N ALA A 133 7.64 8.15 -3.10
CA ALA A 133 7.00 7.04 -2.40
C ALA A 133 6.52 7.40 -0.99
N SER A 134 7.10 8.43 -0.37
CA SER A 134 6.92 8.75 1.05
C SER A 134 5.49 9.04 1.52
N PRO A 135 4.58 9.64 0.72
CA PRO A 135 3.20 9.82 1.14
C PRO A 135 2.45 8.51 1.42
N HIS A 136 2.96 7.39 0.89
CA HIS A 136 2.33 6.07 1.01
C HIS A 136 3.09 5.12 1.96
N PHE A 137 3.98 5.64 2.81
CA PHE A 137 4.67 4.88 3.84
C PHE A 137 3.78 4.70 5.08
N LEU A 138 2.81 3.79 4.95
CA LEU A 138 1.80 3.50 5.97
C LEU A 138 1.97 2.08 6.51
N VAL A 139 1.49 1.84 7.74
CA VAL A 139 1.38 0.49 8.31
C VAL A 139 0.24 -0.26 7.62
N ARG A 140 0.51 -0.67 6.38
CA ARG A 140 -0.40 -1.39 5.50
C ARG A 140 0.34 -2.53 4.78
N PRO A 141 -0.38 -3.57 4.33
CA PRO A 141 0.25 -4.74 3.72
C PRO A 141 1.10 -4.48 2.47
N HIS A 142 0.80 -3.43 1.69
CA HIS A 142 1.60 -3.09 0.52
C HIS A 142 3.07 -2.79 0.86
N ALA A 143 3.37 -2.30 2.07
CA ALA A 143 4.73 -2.04 2.52
C ALA A 143 5.59 -3.31 2.59
N LEU A 144 5.01 -4.42 3.05
CA LEU A 144 5.69 -5.73 3.09
C LEU A 144 5.91 -6.31 1.69
N ALA A 145 5.05 -5.94 0.73
CA ALA A 145 5.18 -6.36 -0.66
C ALA A 145 6.22 -5.54 -1.45
N MET A 146 6.56 -4.32 -1.03
CA MET A 146 7.55 -3.46 -1.71
C MET A 146 8.90 -4.14 -2.00
N PRO A 147 9.59 -4.78 -1.03
CA PRO A 147 10.87 -5.42 -1.30
C PRO A 147 10.73 -6.60 -2.28
N VAL A 148 9.63 -7.35 -2.20
CA VAL A 148 9.33 -8.46 -3.11
C VAL A 148 9.10 -7.95 -4.54
N MET A 149 8.35 -6.86 -4.67
CA MET A 149 8.10 -6.18 -5.95
C MET A 149 9.41 -5.70 -6.59
N VAL A 150 10.28 -5.01 -5.84
CA VAL A 150 11.58 -4.53 -6.33
C VAL A 150 12.47 -5.71 -6.76
N ALA A 151 12.57 -6.75 -5.92
CA ALA A 151 13.37 -7.93 -6.24
C ALA A 151 12.84 -8.66 -7.49
N TRP A 152 11.53 -8.78 -7.63
CA TRP A 152 10.87 -9.38 -8.78
C TRP A 152 11.19 -8.63 -10.07
N ILE A 153 10.96 -7.31 -10.13
CA ILE A 153 11.25 -6.55 -11.35
C ILE A 153 12.75 -6.56 -11.68
N ALA A 154 13.62 -6.43 -10.67
CA ALA A 154 15.05 -6.47 -10.88
C ALA A 154 15.50 -7.82 -11.46
N ALA A 155 14.88 -8.92 -11.03
CA ALA A 155 15.13 -10.24 -11.58
C ALA A 155 14.67 -10.38 -13.04
N LEU A 156 13.48 -9.86 -13.38
CA LEU A 156 12.95 -9.88 -14.74
C LEU A 156 13.79 -9.04 -15.70
N ILE A 157 14.08 -7.78 -15.33
CA ILE A 157 14.90 -6.87 -16.14
C ILE A 157 16.31 -7.44 -16.33
N ALA A 158 16.95 -7.93 -15.26
CA ALA A 158 18.28 -8.50 -15.37
C ALA A 158 18.30 -9.79 -16.22
N ALA A 159 17.21 -10.55 -16.28
CA ALA A 159 17.09 -11.69 -17.18
C ALA A 159 16.96 -11.24 -18.63
N ALA A 160 16.12 -10.23 -18.89
CA ALA A 160 15.96 -9.63 -20.21
C ALA A 160 17.27 -9.04 -20.75
N ASP A 161 18.01 -8.29 -19.91
CA ASP A 161 19.32 -7.71 -20.24
C ASP A 161 20.35 -8.78 -20.64
N ARG A 162 20.28 -9.97 -20.03
CA ARG A 162 21.17 -11.10 -20.36
C ARG A 162 20.70 -11.93 -21.56
N GLY A 163 19.56 -11.59 -22.17
CA GLY A 163 18.94 -12.40 -23.23
C GLY A 163 18.52 -13.79 -22.76
N GLN A 164 18.12 -13.93 -21.50
CA GLN A 164 17.76 -15.20 -20.87
C GLN A 164 16.40 -15.12 -20.20
N ALA A 165 15.75 -16.26 -20.00
CA ALA A 165 14.56 -16.33 -19.16
C ALA A 165 14.94 -16.22 -17.67
N PRO A 166 14.03 -15.72 -16.81
CA PRO A 166 14.28 -15.68 -15.37
C PRO A 166 14.50 -17.08 -14.80
N ARG A 167 15.30 -17.16 -13.73
CA ARG A 167 15.54 -18.43 -13.03
C ARG A 167 14.28 -18.85 -12.27
N LEU A 168 13.94 -20.14 -12.29
CA LEU A 168 12.72 -20.67 -11.68
C LEU A 168 12.62 -20.46 -10.16
N TRP A 169 13.73 -20.32 -9.44
CA TRP A 169 13.69 -20.05 -8.00
C TRP A 169 13.05 -18.70 -7.65
N TRP A 170 12.98 -17.75 -8.60
CA TRP A 170 12.26 -16.50 -8.40
C TRP A 170 10.75 -16.71 -8.25
N LEU A 171 10.21 -17.85 -8.66
CA LEU A 171 8.80 -18.21 -8.41
C LEU A 171 8.45 -18.22 -6.92
N ALA A 172 9.43 -18.48 -6.03
CA ALA A 172 9.23 -18.37 -4.59
C ALA A 172 8.84 -16.93 -4.16
N LEU A 173 9.34 -15.91 -4.85
CA LEU A 173 8.91 -14.53 -4.63
C LEU A 173 7.47 -14.29 -5.08
N MET A 174 7.02 -14.93 -6.16
CA MET A 174 5.63 -14.82 -6.60
C MET A 174 4.67 -15.46 -5.59
N ILE A 175 5.03 -16.64 -5.04
CA ILE A 175 4.28 -17.28 -3.95
C ILE A 175 4.21 -16.33 -2.75
N LEU A 176 5.36 -15.79 -2.33
CA LEU A 176 5.41 -14.86 -1.20
C LEU A 176 4.56 -13.61 -1.45
N TRP A 177 4.66 -13.01 -2.64
CA TRP A 177 3.91 -11.81 -2.99
C TRP A 177 2.39 -12.06 -2.98
N ALA A 178 1.94 -13.17 -3.57
CA ALA A 178 0.52 -13.53 -3.63
C ALA A 178 -0.12 -13.76 -2.26
N ASN A 179 0.68 -14.07 -1.24
CA ASN A 179 0.22 -14.19 0.14
C ASN A 179 0.33 -12.87 0.94
N LEU A 180 1.25 -11.97 0.55
CA LEU A 180 1.44 -10.68 1.20
C LEU A 180 0.46 -9.59 0.73
N HIS A 181 0.16 -9.52 -0.56
CA HIS A 181 -0.62 -8.41 -1.10
C HIS A 181 -1.20 -8.70 -2.50
N GLY A 182 -2.43 -8.24 -2.76
CA GLY A 182 -3.14 -8.41 -4.04
C GLY A 182 -2.47 -7.80 -5.28
N SER A 183 -1.44 -6.96 -5.11
CA SER A 183 -0.68 -6.40 -6.24
C SER A 183 0.21 -7.41 -6.97
N PHE A 184 0.29 -8.67 -6.54
CA PHE A 184 1.03 -9.71 -7.27
C PHE A 184 0.57 -9.88 -8.73
N VAL A 185 -0.70 -9.57 -9.02
CA VAL A 185 -1.27 -9.56 -10.39
C VAL A 185 -0.50 -8.59 -11.30
N PHE A 186 -0.05 -7.46 -10.76
CA PHE A 186 0.82 -6.55 -11.48
C PHE A 186 2.20 -7.17 -11.77
N GLY A 187 2.75 -7.94 -10.83
CA GLY A 187 3.96 -8.73 -11.03
C GLY A 187 3.85 -9.74 -12.18
N LEU A 188 2.68 -10.39 -12.32
CA LEU A 188 2.39 -11.28 -13.45
C LEU A 188 2.28 -10.48 -14.76
N ALA A 189 1.58 -9.35 -14.75
CA ALA A 189 1.42 -8.49 -15.93
C ALA A 189 2.75 -7.99 -16.49
N LEU A 190 3.75 -7.71 -15.64
CA LEU A 190 5.08 -7.26 -16.05
C LEU A 190 5.89 -8.31 -16.81
N ILE A 191 5.56 -9.60 -16.72
CA ILE A 191 6.29 -10.67 -17.43
C ILE A 191 6.19 -10.46 -18.95
N GLY A 192 5.01 -10.12 -19.47
CA GLY A 192 4.74 -9.95 -20.90
C GLY A 192 5.63 -8.91 -21.59
N PRO A 193 5.56 -7.62 -21.21
CA PRO A 193 6.38 -6.58 -21.83
C PRO A 193 7.89 -6.82 -21.62
N ILE A 194 8.32 -7.31 -20.46
CA ILE A 194 9.75 -7.56 -20.23
C ILE A 194 10.26 -8.77 -21.05
N ALA A 195 9.44 -9.82 -21.21
CA ALA A 195 9.74 -10.92 -22.12
C ALA A 195 9.83 -10.44 -23.57
N LEU A 196 8.92 -9.57 -23.99
CA LEU A 196 8.93 -8.99 -25.34
C LEU A 196 10.19 -8.17 -25.59
N ASP A 197 10.62 -7.33 -24.63
CA ASP A 197 11.90 -6.61 -24.68
C ASP A 197 13.08 -7.58 -24.87
N ALA A 198 13.12 -8.67 -24.09
CA ALA A 198 14.16 -9.68 -24.19
C ALA A 198 14.18 -10.38 -25.57
N ILE A 199 13.01 -10.75 -26.09
CA ILE A 199 12.88 -11.51 -27.35
C ILE A 199 13.22 -10.65 -28.56
N LEU A 200 12.79 -9.38 -28.59
CA LEU A 200 13.08 -8.47 -29.70
C LEU A 200 14.57 -8.15 -29.80
N ASN A 201 15.24 -7.99 -28.65
CA ASN A 201 16.68 -7.73 -28.57
C ASN A 201 17.54 -9.00 -28.74
N ALA A 202 16.96 -10.20 -28.72
CA ALA A 202 17.70 -11.46 -28.89
C ALA A 202 18.04 -11.76 -30.37
N PRO A 203 19.20 -12.41 -30.65
CA PRO A 203 19.55 -12.88 -32.00
C PRO A 203 18.48 -13.80 -32.58
N ARG A 204 18.14 -13.63 -33.88
CA ARG A 204 17.07 -14.38 -34.58
C ARG A 204 17.05 -15.89 -34.27
N PRO A 205 18.18 -16.63 -34.29
CA PRO A 205 18.18 -18.08 -34.03
C PRO A 205 17.75 -18.47 -32.61
N SER A 206 17.88 -17.54 -31.64
CA SER A 206 17.58 -17.79 -30.23
C SER A 206 16.16 -17.38 -29.80
N ARG A 207 15.45 -16.60 -30.63
CA ARG A 207 14.18 -15.96 -30.27
C ARG A 207 13.09 -16.95 -29.86
N VAL A 208 12.88 -18.02 -30.65
CA VAL A 208 11.85 -19.03 -30.37
C VAL A 208 12.11 -19.75 -29.05
N ARG A 209 13.36 -20.17 -28.83
CA ARG A 209 13.77 -20.81 -27.57
C ARG A 209 13.61 -19.88 -26.37
N LEU A 210 13.96 -18.60 -26.52
CA LEU A 210 13.80 -17.62 -25.46
C LEU A 210 12.31 -17.37 -25.17
N MET A 211 11.49 -17.23 -26.21
CA MET A 211 10.04 -17.10 -26.11
C MET A 211 9.41 -18.27 -25.34
N LEU A 212 9.74 -19.51 -25.69
CA LEU A 212 9.22 -20.70 -25.01
C LEU A 212 9.63 -20.73 -23.53
N ARG A 213 10.86 -20.33 -23.19
CA ARG A 213 11.34 -20.28 -21.80
C ARG A 213 10.64 -19.19 -20.99
N TRP A 214 10.38 -18.02 -21.57
CA TRP A 214 9.59 -16.97 -20.93
C TRP A 214 8.12 -17.36 -20.78
N ALA A 215 7.53 -18.02 -21.78
CA ALA A 215 6.17 -18.55 -21.70
C ALA A 215 6.06 -19.60 -20.59
N ALA A 216 6.99 -20.56 -20.52
CA ALA A 216 7.05 -21.54 -19.44
C ALA A 216 7.20 -20.87 -18.07
N PHE A 217 8.08 -19.87 -17.94
CA PHE A 217 8.22 -19.09 -16.71
C PHE A 217 6.91 -18.37 -16.34
N GLY A 218 6.22 -17.75 -17.30
CA GLY A 218 4.95 -17.07 -17.10
C GLY A 218 3.84 -18.00 -16.62
N ILE A 219 3.71 -19.19 -17.23
CA ILE A 219 2.75 -20.23 -16.82
C ILE A 219 3.07 -20.69 -15.39
N LEU A 220 4.34 -20.95 -15.08
CA LEU A 220 4.76 -21.36 -13.74
C LEU A 220 4.58 -20.24 -12.72
N ALA A 221 4.76 -18.97 -13.09
CA ALA A 221 4.49 -17.82 -12.23
C ALA A 221 3.00 -17.68 -11.93
N LEU A 222 2.14 -17.89 -12.93
CA LEU A 222 0.69 -17.93 -12.73
C LEU A 222 0.29 -19.07 -11.78
N ALA A 223 0.80 -20.28 -12.00
CA ALA A 223 0.56 -21.41 -11.11
C ALA A 223 1.08 -21.15 -9.68
N ALA A 224 2.27 -20.57 -9.55
CA ALA A 224 2.85 -20.18 -8.27
C ALA A 224 2.01 -19.13 -7.53
N SER A 225 1.39 -18.19 -8.25
CA SER A 225 0.51 -17.19 -7.66
C SER A 225 -0.79 -17.77 -7.06
N CYS A 226 -1.19 -18.97 -7.50
CA CYS A 226 -2.31 -19.70 -6.94
C CYS A 226 -1.95 -20.47 -5.65
N LEU A 227 -0.68 -20.50 -5.24
CA LEU A 227 -0.24 -21.14 -3.99
C LEU A 227 -0.54 -20.21 -2.79
N THR A 228 -1.83 -20.01 -2.56
CA THR A 228 -2.40 -19.29 -1.41
C THR A 228 -3.51 -20.16 -0.80
N PRO A 229 -3.93 -19.90 0.44
CA PRO A 229 -5.10 -20.55 1.04
C PRO A 229 -6.40 -20.37 0.23
N TYR A 230 -6.45 -19.40 -0.69
CA TYR A 230 -7.60 -19.11 -1.54
C TYR A 230 -7.48 -19.69 -2.96
N GLY A 231 -6.34 -20.26 -3.32
CA GLY A 231 -6.11 -20.79 -4.66
C GLY A 231 -6.23 -19.72 -5.75
N TRP A 232 -6.93 -20.06 -6.84
CA TRP A 232 -7.20 -19.17 -7.96
C TRP A 232 -8.18 -18.04 -7.65
N ASN A 233 -8.95 -18.11 -6.54
CA ASN A 233 -9.84 -17.02 -6.13
C ASN A 233 -9.07 -15.75 -5.80
N ALA A 234 -7.80 -15.86 -5.37
CA ALA A 234 -6.93 -14.70 -5.16
C ALA A 234 -6.71 -13.88 -6.45
N LEU A 235 -6.68 -14.53 -7.62
CA LEU A 235 -6.61 -13.85 -8.92
C LEU A 235 -7.93 -13.15 -9.25
N LEU A 236 -9.06 -13.82 -8.98
CA LEU A 236 -10.39 -13.26 -9.23
C LEU A 236 -10.69 -12.06 -8.33
N ALA A 237 -10.12 -11.99 -7.13
CA ALA A 237 -10.30 -10.85 -6.23
C ALA A 237 -9.90 -9.52 -6.86
N ALA A 238 -8.91 -9.50 -7.77
CA ALA A 238 -8.54 -8.29 -8.50
C ALA A 238 -9.69 -7.76 -9.37
N ARG A 239 -10.59 -8.64 -9.83
CA ARG A 239 -11.78 -8.26 -10.59
C ARG A 239 -12.78 -7.49 -9.73
N ASN A 240 -12.91 -7.83 -8.44
CA ASN A 240 -13.81 -7.12 -7.53
C ASN A 240 -13.40 -5.66 -7.36
N ILE A 241 -12.09 -5.38 -7.35
CA ILE A 241 -11.55 -4.02 -7.30
C ILE A 241 -11.84 -3.28 -8.62
N LEU A 242 -11.62 -3.93 -9.77
CA LEU A 242 -11.92 -3.32 -11.07
C LEU A 242 -13.41 -3.03 -11.27
N ASN A 243 -14.28 -3.81 -10.61
CA ASN A 243 -15.73 -3.63 -10.64
C ASN A 243 -16.23 -2.52 -9.69
N LEU A 244 -15.34 -1.83 -8.96
CA LEU A 244 -15.75 -0.71 -8.09
C LEU A 244 -16.10 0.57 -8.88
N GLY A 245 -15.68 0.67 -10.15
CA GLY A 245 -16.10 1.75 -11.05
C GLY A 245 -15.93 3.14 -10.46
N ASP A 246 -17.01 3.91 -10.42
CA ASP A 246 -17.02 5.29 -9.93
C ASP A 246 -16.75 5.39 -8.42
N ALA A 247 -16.98 4.32 -7.66
CA ALA A 247 -16.71 4.30 -6.22
C ALA A 247 -15.21 4.46 -5.90
N LEU A 248 -14.33 4.14 -6.84
CA LEU A 248 -12.89 4.38 -6.68
C LEU A 248 -12.58 5.87 -6.49
N LEU A 249 -13.31 6.77 -7.15
CA LEU A 249 -13.06 8.22 -7.06
C LEU A 249 -13.41 8.80 -5.69
N ILE A 250 -14.23 8.10 -4.90
CA ILE A 250 -14.55 8.47 -3.51
C ILE A 250 -13.30 8.30 -2.64
N ILE A 251 -12.47 7.29 -2.94
CA ILE A 251 -11.28 6.93 -2.18
C ILE A 251 -10.08 7.73 -2.69
N THR A 252 -9.47 8.53 -1.81
CA THR A 252 -8.40 9.48 -2.16
C THR A 252 -7.22 8.84 -2.90
N GLU A 253 -6.81 7.62 -2.52
CA GLU A 253 -5.64 6.95 -3.11
C GLU A 253 -5.84 6.52 -4.59
N TRP A 254 -7.10 6.44 -5.03
CA TRP A 254 -7.49 6.09 -6.40
C TRP A 254 -7.80 7.32 -7.26
N ARG A 255 -7.73 8.53 -6.70
CA ARG A 255 -7.89 9.74 -7.50
C ARG A 255 -6.66 9.97 -8.41
N PRO A 256 -6.83 10.67 -9.53
CA PRO A 256 -5.71 11.17 -10.33
C PRO A 256 -4.80 12.09 -9.52
N VAL A 257 -3.55 12.21 -9.96
CA VAL A 257 -2.64 13.22 -9.40
C VAL A 257 -3.18 14.62 -9.70
N ASP A 258 -3.29 15.44 -8.66
CA ASP A 258 -3.77 16.82 -8.76
C ASP A 258 -2.63 17.78 -9.13
N PHE A 259 -2.74 18.39 -10.30
CA PHE A 259 -1.81 19.40 -10.83
C PHE A 259 -2.31 20.84 -10.64
N SER A 260 -3.38 21.06 -9.87
CA SER A 260 -3.85 22.41 -9.50
C SER A 260 -2.82 23.17 -8.67
N ARG A 261 -1.92 22.44 -8.01
CA ARG A 261 -0.77 22.97 -7.28
C ARG A 261 0.48 22.19 -7.64
N PHE A 262 1.59 22.92 -7.76
CA PHE A 262 2.88 22.30 -8.03
C PHE A 262 3.25 21.30 -6.93
N ASN A 263 3.57 20.07 -7.32
CA ASN A 263 3.81 18.96 -6.40
C ASN A 263 5.06 18.15 -6.76
N THR A 264 5.45 17.21 -5.90
CA THR A 264 6.66 16.40 -6.08
C THR A 264 6.61 15.53 -7.34
N VAL A 265 5.45 14.98 -7.70
CA VAL A 265 5.28 14.17 -8.92
C VAL A 265 5.56 15.04 -10.15
N GLU A 266 4.95 16.23 -10.21
CA GLU A 266 5.16 17.20 -11.27
C GLU A 266 6.64 17.60 -11.39
N ALA A 267 7.28 17.95 -10.28
CA ALA A 267 8.70 18.30 -10.25
C ALA A 267 9.60 17.18 -10.81
N CYS A 268 9.36 15.93 -10.39
CA CYS A 268 10.14 14.78 -10.86
C CYS A 268 9.90 14.47 -12.34
N LEU A 269 8.67 14.59 -12.83
CA LEU A 269 8.34 14.38 -14.24
C LEU A 269 8.98 15.45 -15.13
N LEU A 270 8.84 16.74 -14.76
CA LEU A 270 9.44 17.84 -15.51
C LEU A 270 10.97 17.76 -15.51
N LEU A 271 11.59 17.47 -14.37
CA LEU A 271 13.03 17.28 -14.29
C LEU A 271 13.48 16.07 -15.11
N GLY A 272 12.78 14.94 -15.01
CA GLY A 272 13.09 13.73 -15.77
C GLY A 272 13.01 13.95 -17.28
N VAL A 273 11.92 14.57 -17.75
CA VAL A 273 11.75 14.94 -19.16
C VAL A 273 12.83 15.92 -19.60
N GLY A 274 13.10 16.97 -18.81
CA GLY A 274 14.15 17.95 -19.10
C GLY A 274 15.53 17.31 -19.26
N ILE A 275 15.90 16.38 -18.37
CA ILE A 275 17.17 15.63 -18.46
C ILE A 275 17.19 14.75 -19.72
N VAL A 276 16.10 14.04 -20.02
CA VAL A 276 15.99 13.18 -21.22
C VAL A 276 16.15 13.98 -22.50
N LEU A 277 15.50 15.15 -22.59
CA LEU A 277 15.62 16.04 -23.74
C LEU A 277 17.01 16.67 -23.85
N PHE A 278 17.62 17.08 -22.72
CA PHE A 278 18.94 17.72 -22.71
C PHE A 278 20.08 16.75 -23.01
N LYS A 279 20.03 15.52 -22.50
CA LYS A 279 21.11 14.52 -22.61
C LYS A 279 20.88 13.46 -23.70
N GLY A 280 19.67 13.38 -24.28
CA GLY A 280 19.34 12.49 -25.39
C GLY A 280 19.32 10.99 -25.03
N LEU A 281 18.37 10.55 -24.19
CA LEU A 281 18.27 9.13 -23.81
C LEU A 281 17.51 8.35 -24.86
N THR A 282 18.11 7.30 -25.39
CA THR A 282 17.41 6.34 -26.25
C THR A 282 17.16 5.04 -25.50
N LEU A 283 15.95 4.50 -25.66
CA LEU A 283 15.51 3.26 -25.04
C LEU A 283 14.88 2.35 -26.10
N PRO A 284 14.95 1.01 -25.94
CA PRO A 284 14.16 0.10 -26.76
C PRO A 284 12.66 0.46 -26.67
N PRO A 285 11.88 0.35 -27.77
CA PRO A 285 10.46 0.73 -27.78
C PRO A 285 9.64 0.09 -26.66
N VAL A 286 9.94 -1.15 -26.30
CA VAL A 286 9.23 -1.86 -25.23
C VAL A 286 9.52 -1.28 -23.85
N ARG A 287 10.74 -0.79 -23.59
CA ARG A 287 11.07 -0.07 -22.35
C ARG A 287 10.40 1.29 -22.28
N ILE A 288 10.27 1.97 -23.42
CA ILE A 288 9.50 3.22 -23.51
C ILE A 288 8.05 2.93 -23.13
N LEU A 289 7.42 1.93 -23.74
CA LEU A 289 6.04 1.54 -23.40
C LEU A 289 5.88 1.15 -21.94
N LEU A 290 6.85 0.43 -21.36
CA LEU A 290 6.85 0.09 -19.93
C LEU A 290 6.89 1.34 -19.05
N LEU A 291 7.80 2.28 -19.33
CA LEU A 291 7.90 3.54 -18.56
C LEU A 291 6.67 4.42 -18.74
N LEU A 292 6.15 4.56 -19.96
CA LEU A 292 4.92 5.29 -20.23
C LEU A 292 3.73 4.66 -19.50
N GLY A 293 3.65 3.33 -19.45
CA GLY A 293 2.65 2.61 -18.67
C GLY A 293 2.75 2.91 -17.17
N LEU A 294 3.97 2.88 -16.60
CA LEU A 294 4.21 3.23 -15.19
C LEU A 294 3.83 4.69 -14.88
N VAL A 295 4.19 5.62 -15.77
CA VAL A 295 3.85 7.04 -15.63
C VAL A 295 2.33 7.21 -15.72
N HIS A 296 1.68 6.63 -16.74
CA HIS A 296 0.23 6.69 -16.88
C HIS A 296 -0.49 6.14 -15.65
N MET A 297 -0.06 4.98 -15.13
CA MET A 297 -0.63 4.41 -13.91
C MET A 297 -0.50 5.35 -12.71
N ALA A 298 0.65 5.98 -12.53
CA ALA A 298 0.91 6.94 -11.45
C ALA A 298 0.08 8.22 -11.60
N LEU A 299 -0.10 8.72 -12.83
CA LEU A 299 -0.92 9.90 -13.11
C LEU A 299 -2.41 9.62 -12.92
N ALA A 300 -2.86 8.43 -13.33
CA ALA A 300 -4.25 8.02 -13.23
C ALA A 300 -4.67 7.74 -11.78
N HIS A 301 -3.76 7.22 -10.94
CA HIS A 301 -4.06 6.87 -9.56
C HIS A 301 -2.85 7.15 -8.64
N VAL A 302 -3.03 8.02 -7.64
CA VAL A 302 -1.96 8.43 -6.70
C VAL A 302 -1.27 7.24 -6.03
N ARG A 303 -2.00 6.17 -5.70
CA ARG A 303 -1.42 4.93 -5.12
C ARG A 303 -0.30 4.31 -5.96
N ASN A 304 -0.31 4.52 -7.27
CA ASN A 304 0.69 3.97 -8.19
C ASN A 304 1.96 4.83 -8.31
N VAL A 305 2.00 6.02 -7.70
CA VAL A 305 3.22 6.85 -7.63
C VAL A 305 4.36 6.08 -6.96
N THR A 306 4.06 5.31 -5.90
CA THR A 306 5.04 4.44 -5.24
C THR A 306 5.59 3.36 -6.18
N VAL A 307 4.74 2.81 -7.06
CA VAL A 307 5.15 1.81 -8.05
C VAL A 307 6.10 2.45 -9.07
N LEU A 308 5.75 3.62 -9.61
CA LEU A 308 6.64 4.38 -10.49
C LEU A 308 7.98 4.69 -9.82
N ALA A 309 7.94 5.19 -8.58
CA ALA A 309 9.11 5.59 -7.80
C ALA A 309 10.10 4.44 -7.60
N LEU A 310 9.62 3.22 -7.33
CA LEU A 310 10.47 2.06 -7.09
C LEU A 310 10.93 1.36 -8.37
N LEU A 311 10.09 1.34 -9.42
CA LEU A 311 10.35 0.57 -10.63
C LEU A 311 11.09 1.37 -11.71
N ALA A 312 10.78 2.65 -11.91
CA ALA A 312 11.40 3.44 -12.96
C ALA A 312 12.94 3.51 -12.83
N PRO A 313 13.52 3.73 -11.62
CA PRO A 313 14.98 3.70 -11.46
C PRO A 313 15.57 2.33 -11.83
N VAL A 314 14.89 1.23 -11.52
CA VAL A 314 15.35 -0.14 -11.85
C VAL A 314 15.35 -0.37 -13.36
N VAL A 315 14.30 0.06 -14.07
CA VAL A 315 14.19 -0.06 -15.53
C VAL A 315 15.23 0.80 -16.25
N LEU A 316 15.52 1.99 -15.71
CA LEU A 316 16.43 2.97 -16.27
C LEU A 316 17.89 2.77 -15.87
N ALA A 317 18.19 1.88 -14.92
CA ALA A 317 19.52 1.76 -14.32
C ALA A 317 20.64 1.53 -15.34
N ALA A 318 20.49 0.56 -16.24
CA ALA A 318 21.50 0.28 -17.26
C ALA A 318 21.58 1.37 -18.36
N PRO A 319 20.46 1.86 -18.94
CA PRO A 319 20.50 2.97 -19.90
C PRO A 319 21.14 4.26 -19.36
N LEU A 320 20.89 4.60 -18.10
CA LEU A 320 21.44 5.82 -17.47
C LEU A 320 22.96 5.74 -17.25
N ALA A 321 23.56 4.55 -17.32
CA ALA A 321 25.01 4.40 -17.22
C ALA A 321 25.78 5.07 -18.36
N ILE A 322 25.11 5.36 -19.48
CA ILE A 322 25.71 6.14 -20.59
C ILE A 322 26.07 7.55 -20.12
N TRP A 323 25.27 8.14 -19.25
CA TRP A 323 25.48 9.50 -18.73
C TRP A 323 26.21 9.52 -17.39
N PHE A 324 25.95 8.53 -16.55
CA PHE A 324 26.47 8.44 -15.19
C PHE A 324 27.16 7.08 -14.99
N PRO A 325 28.22 6.77 -15.74
CA PRO A 325 28.87 5.46 -15.68
C PRO A 325 29.39 5.21 -14.27
N ARG A 326 29.21 3.98 -13.78
CA ARG A 326 29.74 3.54 -12.49
C ARG A 326 31.22 3.95 -12.38
N SER A 327 31.52 4.76 -11.37
CA SER A 327 32.89 5.06 -10.99
C SER A 327 33.41 3.97 -10.04
N ASP A 328 34.61 3.47 -10.30
CA ASP A 328 35.30 2.51 -9.42
C ASP A 328 35.80 3.12 -8.10
N ARG A 329 35.40 4.36 -7.79
CA ARG A 329 35.57 4.97 -6.47
C ARG A 329 34.67 4.24 -5.48
N ALA A 330 35.16 3.10 -5.00
CA ALA A 330 34.49 2.34 -3.98
C ALA A 330 34.45 3.17 -2.68
N TRP A 331 33.27 3.68 -2.36
CA TRP A 331 32.98 4.15 -1.01
C TRP A 331 33.13 2.95 -0.06
N LEU A 332 34.17 2.99 0.78
CA LEU A 332 34.51 1.96 1.79
C LEU A 332 34.71 0.54 1.20
N SER A 333 35.59 0.39 0.20
CA SER A 333 36.08 -0.94 -0.20
C SER A 333 36.95 -1.57 0.91
N GLY A 334 36.70 -2.84 1.24
CA GLY A 334 37.57 -3.62 2.14
C GLY A 334 36.88 -4.25 3.35
N VAL A 335 35.62 -3.92 3.64
CA VAL A 335 34.89 -4.50 4.78
C VAL A 335 34.26 -5.85 4.40
N ARG A 336 34.41 -6.85 5.27
CA ARG A 336 33.81 -8.17 5.07
C ARG A 336 32.27 -8.06 5.08
N PRO A 337 31.54 -8.58 4.07
CA PRO A 337 30.08 -8.43 3.97
C PRO A 337 29.32 -8.97 5.18
N ARG A 338 29.84 -10.04 5.80
CA ARG A 338 29.27 -10.61 7.02
C ARG A 338 29.36 -9.65 8.20
N VAL A 339 30.46 -8.88 8.30
CA VAL A 339 30.64 -7.87 9.36
C VAL A 339 29.66 -6.72 9.14
N VAL A 340 29.55 -6.21 7.90
CA VAL A 340 28.59 -5.15 7.56
C VAL A 340 27.16 -5.58 7.86
N ALA A 341 26.77 -6.80 7.47
CA ALA A 341 25.44 -7.34 7.74
C ALA A 341 25.18 -7.54 9.23
N ALA A 342 26.16 -8.04 9.98
CA ALA A 342 26.05 -8.20 11.43
C ALA A 342 25.93 -6.84 12.14
N SER A 343 26.78 -5.86 11.79
CA SER A 343 26.71 -4.50 12.32
C SER A 343 25.38 -3.84 11.99
N ALA A 344 24.87 -4.00 10.75
CA ALA A 344 23.55 -3.51 10.38
C ALA A 344 22.45 -4.16 11.20
N ALA A 345 22.49 -5.49 11.38
CA ALA A 345 21.52 -6.19 12.22
C ALA A 345 21.54 -5.68 13.66
N VAL A 346 22.73 -5.48 14.25
CA VAL A 346 22.88 -4.90 15.59
C VAL A 346 22.29 -3.49 15.66
N VAL A 347 22.56 -2.63 14.68
CA VAL A 347 22.00 -1.26 14.63
C VAL A 347 20.47 -1.30 14.50
N LEU A 348 19.92 -2.15 13.63
CA LEU A 348 18.47 -2.29 13.46
C LEU A 348 17.81 -2.77 14.75
N VAL A 349 18.40 -3.78 15.42
CA VAL A 349 17.91 -4.28 16.71
C VAL A 349 17.99 -3.21 17.79
N ALA A 350 19.10 -2.48 17.89
CA ALA A 350 19.27 -1.42 18.87
C ALA A 350 18.26 -0.27 18.66
N LEU A 351 18.09 0.19 17.42
CA LEU A 351 17.10 1.22 17.08
C LEU A 351 15.67 0.76 17.36
N THR A 352 15.36 -0.51 17.06
CA THR A 352 14.05 -1.09 17.38
C THR A 352 13.82 -1.16 18.88
N ALA A 353 14.82 -1.62 19.66
CA ALA A 353 14.74 -1.68 21.11
C ALA A 353 14.51 -0.29 21.71
N VAL A 354 15.25 0.73 21.26
CA VAL A 354 15.04 2.13 21.67
C VAL A 354 13.63 2.61 21.31
N ALA A 355 13.16 2.29 20.10
CA ALA A 355 11.83 2.69 19.65
C ALA A 355 10.71 2.06 20.49
N ILE A 356 10.90 0.80 20.93
CA ILE A 356 10.01 0.09 21.85
C ILE A 356 10.06 0.73 23.24
N THR A 357 11.26 0.96 23.80
CA THR A 357 11.41 1.47 25.17
C THR A 357 10.91 2.90 25.32
N ILE A 358 11.02 3.75 24.29
CA ILE A 358 10.46 5.10 24.31
C ILE A 358 8.92 5.07 24.40
N GLY A 359 8.26 4.03 23.86
CA GLY A 359 6.82 3.83 24.02
C GLY A 359 5.94 4.93 23.40
N ARG A 360 6.45 5.73 22.47
CA ARG A 360 5.76 6.91 21.91
C ARG A 360 4.77 6.62 20.78
N TYR A 361 4.74 5.39 20.27
CA TYR A 361 3.92 5.09 19.11
C TYR A 361 2.48 4.86 19.51
N ALA A 362 1.61 5.69 18.97
CA ALA A 362 0.18 5.52 19.04
C ALA A 362 -0.40 6.03 17.72
N PRO A 363 -1.42 5.33 17.17
CA PRO A 363 -2.27 5.94 16.16
C PRO A 363 -2.81 7.26 16.70
N PRO A 364 -3.18 8.20 15.82
CA PRO A 364 -3.86 9.43 16.24
C PRO A 364 -4.96 9.10 17.24
N ALA A 365 -5.05 9.83 18.36
CA ALA A 365 -5.97 9.57 19.48
C ALA A 365 -7.48 9.64 19.10
N GLY A 366 -7.77 9.76 17.79
CA GLY A 366 -9.08 9.96 17.20
C GLY A 366 -10.10 8.92 17.62
N VAL A 367 -11.34 9.41 17.70
CA VAL A 367 -12.60 8.72 18.00
C VAL A 367 -12.71 7.92 19.30
N GLY A 368 -11.64 7.69 20.06
CA GLY A 368 -11.68 6.91 21.30
C GLY A 368 -12.76 7.36 22.30
N PRO A 369 -12.81 8.65 22.68
CA PRO A 369 -13.86 9.15 23.58
C PRO A 369 -15.28 9.06 22.97
N ALA A 370 -15.42 9.31 21.66
CA ALA A 370 -16.70 9.15 20.95
C ALA A 370 -17.18 7.69 20.98
N VAL A 371 -16.27 6.74 20.78
CA VAL A 371 -16.52 5.30 20.88
C VAL A 371 -16.86 4.88 22.30
N ALA A 372 -16.21 5.46 23.31
CA ALA A 372 -16.58 5.24 24.71
C ALA A 372 -18.01 5.73 25.00
N ALA A 373 -18.41 6.89 24.46
CA ALA A 373 -19.77 7.40 24.56
C ALA A 373 -20.80 6.48 23.89
N LEU A 374 -20.47 5.90 22.74
CA LEU A 374 -21.31 4.88 22.07
C LEU A 374 -21.47 3.63 22.93
N LYS A 375 -20.36 3.08 23.47
CA LYS A 375 -20.40 1.88 24.33
C LYS A 375 -21.25 2.10 25.58
N ALA A 376 -21.19 3.28 26.18
CA ALA A 376 -22.02 3.62 27.34
C ALA A 376 -23.53 3.59 27.06
N ARG A 377 -23.94 3.72 25.79
CA ARG A 377 -25.34 3.65 25.35
C ARG A 377 -25.79 2.26 24.87
N GLY A 378 -24.88 1.29 24.78
CA GLY A 378 -25.21 -0.08 24.37
C GLY A 378 -25.74 -0.22 22.94
N VAL A 379 -25.41 0.72 22.06
CA VAL A 379 -25.88 0.71 20.66
C VAL A 379 -25.10 -0.29 19.81
N SER A 380 -25.77 -0.88 18.81
CA SER A 380 -25.19 -1.96 18.01
C SER A 380 -25.12 -1.66 16.50
N ARG A 381 -26.05 -0.84 15.98
CA ARG A 381 -26.08 -0.45 14.57
C ARG A 381 -25.63 1.01 14.40
N VAL A 382 -24.32 1.20 14.39
CA VAL A 382 -23.70 2.52 14.26
C VAL A 382 -23.45 2.85 12.79
N LEU A 383 -24.07 3.91 12.30
CA LEU A 383 -23.76 4.48 10.99
C LEU A 383 -22.49 5.33 11.12
N ASN A 384 -21.35 4.75 10.72
CA ASN A 384 -20.04 5.39 10.86
C ASN A 384 -19.54 5.99 9.54
N ASP A 385 -18.72 7.03 9.64
CA ASP A 385 -17.89 7.47 8.53
C ASP A 385 -16.89 6.37 8.11
N TYR A 386 -16.57 6.33 6.82
CA TYR A 386 -15.73 5.29 6.20
C TYR A 386 -14.40 5.08 6.94
N ASP A 387 -13.70 6.18 7.26
CA ASP A 387 -12.39 6.14 7.92
C ASP A 387 -12.45 5.72 9.41
N PHE A 388 -13.64 5.64 10.02
CA PHE A 388 -13.78 5.16 11.40
C PHE A 388 -14.00 3.65 11.50
N GLY A 389 -14.29 2.98 10.39
CA GLY A 389 -14.63 1.55 10.38
C GLY A 389 -13.51 0.68 10.97
N GLY A 390 -12.25 0.94 10.62
CA GLY A 390 -11.11 0.20 11.15
C GLY A 390 -11.00 0.28 12.67
N TYR A 391 -11.14 1.47 13.24
CA TYR A 391 -11.08 1.67 14.69
C TYR A 391 -12.25 0.98 15.40
N LEU A 392 -13.47 1.09 14.86
CA LEU A 392 -14.66 0.42 15.41
C LEU A 392 -14.50 -1.10 15.44
N ILE A 393 -13.94 -1.68 14.37
CA ILE A 393 -13.59 -3.12 14.31
C ILE A 393 -12.66 -3.50 15.47
N ALA A 394 -11.57 -2.76 15.67
CA ALA A 394 -10.65 -3.00 16.78
C ALA A 394 -11.29 -2.76 18.16
N ALA A 395 -12.30 -1.89 18.24
CA ALA A 395 -13.06 -1.64 19.45
C ALA A 395 -14.17 -2.68 19.71
N GLY A 396 -14.40 -3.62 18.78
CA GLY A 396 -15.43 -4.65 18.89
C GLY A 396 -16.85 -4.15 18.60
N ILE A 397 -17.00 -3.05 17.86
CA ILE A 397 -18.30 -2.51 17.44
C ILE A 397 -18.55 -2.88 15.97
N PRO A 398 -19.67 -3.53 15.63
CA PRO A 398 -20.04 -3.79 14.25
C PRO A 398 -20.15 -2.52 13.41
N VAL A 399 -19.64 -2.55 12.19
CA VAL A 399 -19.55 -1.37 11.31
C VAL A 399 -20.65 -1.34 10.25
N ALA A 400 -21.07 -0.14 9.86
CA ALA A 400 -21.90 0.06 8.68
C ALA A 400 -21.08 0.00 7.39
N ILE A 401 -19.85 0.51 7.45
CA ILE A 401 -18.90 0.59 6.34
C ILE A 401 -17.46 0.62 6.87
N ASP A 402 -16.49 0.14 6.11
CA ASP A 402 -15.06 0.22 6.42
C ASP A 402 -14.18 0.09 5.16
N GLY A 403 -12.85 0.08 5.35
CA GLY A 403 -11.83 0.04 4.31
C GLY A 403 -11.82 -1.15 3.35
N ARG A 404 -12.59 -2.21 3.62
CA ARG A 404 -12.69 -3.40 2.76
C ARG A 404 -13.64 -3.14 1.58
N THR A 405 -13.33 -2.15 0.77
CA THR A 405 -14.21 -1.59 -0.29
C THR A 405 -14.80 -2.63 -1.24
N GLU A 406 -14.02 -3.65 -1.60
CA GLU A 406 -14.43 -4.75 -2.46
C GLU A 406 -15.51 -5.65 -1.86
N LEU A 407 -15.72 -5.62 -0.54
CA LEU A 407 -16.85 -6.25 0.16
C LEU A 407 -18.16 -5.53 -0.15
N TYR A 408 -18.13 -4.19 -0.15
CA TYR A 408 -19.33 -3.37 -0.23
C TYR A 408 -19.81 -3.18 -1.67
N GLY A 409 -18.87 -3.09 -2.62
CA GLY A 409 -19.16 -2.93 -4.04
C GLY A 409 -19.64 -1.52 -4.42
N GLU A 410 -19.62 -1.22 -5.72
CA GLU A 410 -19.85 0.13 -6.25
C GLU A 410 -21.20 0.73 -5.80
N ARG A 411 -22.30 -0.01 -5.97
CA ARG A 411 -23.65 0.48 -5.69
C ARG A 411 -23.80 0.94 -4.24
N PHE A 412 -23.35 0.11 -3.29
CA PHE A 412 -23.45 0.45 -1.87
C PHE A 412 -22.57 1.66 -1.54
N MET A 413 -21.32 1.68 -2.02
CA MET A 413 -20.38 2.76 -1.77
C MET A 413 -20.91 4.12 -2.27
N ILE A 414 -21.49 4.15 -3.47
CA ILE A 414 -22.09 5.37 -4.04
C ILE A 414 -23.34 5.79 -3.28
N GLU A 415 -24.23 4.84 -2.93
CA GLU A 415 -25.43 5.12 -2.12
C GLU A 415 -25.03 5.72 -0.76
N PHE A 416 -24.02 5.14 -0.12
CA PHE A 416 -23.50 5.58 1.17
C PHE A 416 -22.85 6.97 1.09
N ASP A 417 -22.02 7.24 0.07
CA ASP A 417 -21.45 8.58 -0.17
C ASP A 417 -22.57 9.62 -0.36
N ARG A 418 -23.58 9.33 -1.18
CA ARG A 418 -24.70 10.26 -1.42
C ARG A 418 -25.51 10.53 -0.15
N ALA A 419 -25.70 9.52 0.70
CA ALA A 419 -26.34 9.66 2.01
C ALA A 419 -25.51 10.55 2.95
N MET A 420 -24.21 10.28 3.09
CA MET A 420 -23.33 11.03 4.02
C MET A 420 -23.07 12.47 3.56
N THR A 421 -22.93 12.68 2.24
CA THR A 421 -22.67 14.00 1.65
C THR A 421 -23.94 14.82 1.41
N LEU A 422 -25.12 14.27 1.70
CA LEU A 422 -26.43 14.90 1.46
C LEU A 422 -26.67 15.33 -0.01
N LYS A 423 -25.99 14.71 -0.97
CA LYS A 423 -26.34 14.84 -2.40
C LYS A 423 -27.76 14.32 -2.68
N SER A 424 -28.25 13.41 -1.84
CA SER A 424 -29.63 12.93 -1.86
C SER A 424 -30.12 12.70 -0.42
N PRO A 425 -30.69 13.73 0.25
CA PRO A 425 -31.07 13.64 1.65
C PRO A 425 -32.05 12.50 1.97
N ALA A 426 -32.97 12.18 1.05
CA ALA A 426 -33.87 11.05 1.20
C ALA A 426 -33.13 9.70 1.33
N THR A 427 -31.98 9.55 0.65
CA THR A 427 -31.16 8.34 0.73
C THR A 427 -30.59 8.12 2.14
N LEU A 428 -30.29 9.19 2.88
CA LEU A 428 -29.86 9.05 4.27
C LEU A 428 -30.96 8.40 5.12
N PHE A 429 -32.20 8.86 4.96
CA PHE A 429 -33.36 8.30 5.65
C PHE A 429 -33.60 6.84 5.26
N ASP A 430 -33.55 6.52 3.97
CA ASP A 430 -33.69 5.14 3.48
C ASP A 430 -32.62 4.23 4.08
N VAL A 431 -31.36 4.67 4.15
CA VAL A 431 -30.26 3.92 4.77
C VAL A 431 -30.50 3.74 6.28
N MET A 432 -30.90 4.80 6.97
CA MET A 432 -31.19 4.76 8.41
C MET A 432 -32.31 3.78 8.75
N ASP A 433 -33.39 3.78 7.97
CA ASP A 433 -34.53 2.88 8.16
C ASP A 433 -34.21 1.44 7.74
N ARG A 434 -33.61 1.25 6.56
CA ARG A 434 -33.25 -0.08 6.01
C ARG A 434 -32.34 -0.85 6.96
N TYR A 435 -31.34 -0.18 7.50
CA TYR A 435 -30.38 -0.80 8.42
C TYR A 435 -30.69 -0.58 9.90
N ARG A 436 -31.83 0.05 10.22
CA ARG A 436 -32.31 0.30 11.59
C ARG A 436 -31.23 0.93 12.48
N ILE A 437 -30.67 2.04 12.00
CA ILE A 437 -29.54 2.70 12.64
C ILE A 437 -29.93 3.24 14.03
N ASP A 438 -29.14 2.87 15.04
CA ASP A 438 -29.35 3.26 16.45
C ASP A 438 -28.56 4.52 16.79
N ALA A 439 -27.39 4.70 16.16
CA ALA A 439 -26.47 5.80 16.42
C ALA A 439 -25.64 6.13 15.18
N THR A 440 -25.05 7.32 15.15
CA THR A 440 -24.09 7.72 14.11
C THR A 440 -22.74 8.06 14.73
N LEU A 441 -21.64 7.76 14.04
CA LEU A 441 -20.30 8.23 14.38
C LEU A 441 -19.70 8.91 13.15
N LEU A 442 -19.74 10.23 13.11
CA LEU A 442 -19.40 10.99 11.90
C LEU A 442 -18.29 12.00 12.18
N MET A 443 -17.51 12.34 11.17
CA MET A 443 -16.60 13.47 11.21
C MET A 443 -17.41 14.77 11.32
N PRO A 444 -16.92 15.79 12.06
CA PRO A 444 -17.64 17.06 12.21
C PRO A 444 -17.96 17.75 10.87
N ALA A 445 -17.13 17.53 9.85
CA ALA A 445 -17.30 18.09 8.52
C ALA A 445 -18.30 17.32 7.63
N THR A 446 -18.78 16.14 8.04
CA THR A 446 -19.69 15.33 7.25
C THR A 446 -21.05 16.02 7.15
N PRO A 447 -21.58 16.33 5.94
CA PRO A 447 -22.82 17.10 5.78
C PRO A 447 -24.02 16.52 6.53
N ALA A 448 -24.13 15.19 6.61
CA ALA A 448 -25.20 14.51 7.34
C ALA A 448 -25.32 14.93 8.82
N VAL A 449 -24.23 15.39 9.46
CA VAL A 449 -24.26 15.92 10.83
C VAL A 449 -25.25 17.07 10.96
N SER A 450 -25.24 18.01 10.02
CA SER A 450 -26.11 19.20 10.06
C SER A 450 -27.60 18.85 9.93
N LEU A 451 -27.93 17.76 9.21
CA LEU A 451 -29.30 17.27 9.10
C LEU A 451 -29.73 16.52 10.36
N LEU A 452 -28.85 15.68 10.93
CA LEU A 452 -29.12 14.92 12.15
C LEU A 452 -29.36 15.82 13.37
N ASP A 453 -28.63 16.94 13.49
CA ASP A 453 -28.85 17.93 14.56
C ASP A 453 -30.28 18.47 14.59
N ARG A 454 -30.87 18.59 13.39
CA ARG A 454 -32.19 19.15 13.17
C ARG A 454 -33.27 18.07 13.11
N LEU A 455 -32.94 16.80 13.27
CA LEU A 455 -33.88 15.71 13.13
C LEU A 455 -34.59 15.43 14.46
N GLU A 456 -35.92 15.40 14.45
CA GLU A 456 -36.70 14.95 15.60
C GLU A 456 -36.41 13.47 15.88
N GLY A 457 -36.35 13.09 17.16
CA GLY A 457 -36.00 11.74 17.56
C GLY A 457 -34.49 11.43 17.54
N TRP A 458 -33.63 12.39 17.21
CA TRP A 458 -32.17 12.26 17.30
C TRP A 458 -31.57 13.29 18.27
N GLU A 459 -30.55 12.86 18.99
CA GLU A 459 -29.82 13.69 19.95
C GLU A 459 -28.32 13.54 19.78
N ARG A 460 -27.63 14.68 19.73
CA ARG A 460 -26.17 14.71 19.78
C ARG A 460 -25.72 14.51 21.22
N ILE A 461 -24.95 13.44 21.46
CA ILE A 461 -24.46 13.09 22.81
C ILE A 461 -22.96 13.34 22.98
N TYR A 462 -22.23 13.56 21.89
CA TYR A 462 -20.79 13.80 21.91
C TYR A 462 -20.37 14.65 20.71
N THR A 463 -19.42 15.56 20.93
CA THR A 463 -18.75 16.32 19.87
C THR A 463 -17.36 16.74 20.32
N ASP A 464 -16.38 16.59 19.43
CA ASP A 464 -15.06 17.19 19.54
C ASP A 464 -14.53 17.56 18.14
N ASN A 465 -13.23 17.84 18.03
CA ASN A 465 -12.61 18.17 16.75
C ASN A 465 -12.47 16.96 15.80
N ALA A 466 -12.66 15.74 16.29
CA ALA A 466 -12.46 14.51 15.55
C ALA A 466 -13.77 13.83 15.14
N ALA A 467 -14.80 13.87 15.99
CA ALA A 467 -16.05 13.14 15.78
C ALA A 467 -17.27 13.78 16.45
N VAL A 468 -18.43 13.45 15.89
CA VAL A 468 -19.76 13.77 16.39
C VAL A 468 -20.56 12.47 16.51
N VAL A 469 -21.23 12.31 17.65
CA VAL A 469 -22.10 11.15 17.92
C VAL A 469 -23.55 11.60 18.08
N HIS A 470 -24.43 10.99 17.32
CA HIS A 470 -25.88 11.08 17.51
C HIS A 470 -26.43 9.73 17.93
N VAL A 471 -27.47 9.74 18.76
CA VAL A 471 -28.22 8.55 19.15
C VAL A 471 -29.71 8.78 18.90
N ARG A 472 -30.38 7.73 18.43
CA ARG A 472 -31.82 7.72 18.27
C ARG A 472 -32.50 7.64 19.64
N LYS A 473 -33.42 8.55 19.92
CA LYS A 473 -34.21 8.54 21.15
C LYS A 473 -35.15 7.32 21.18
N PRO A 474 -35.39 6.71 22.35
CA PRO A 474 -36.35 5.61 22.48
C PRO A 474 -37.76 6.00 21.98
N ASP A 475 -38.16 7.24 22.22
CA ASP A 475 -39.50 7.78 21.89
C ASP A 475 -39.52 8.51 20.53
N ALA A 476 -38.56 8.20 19.64
CA ALA A 476 -38.48 8.85 18.33
C ALA A 476 -39.78 8.64 17.52
N PRO A 477 -40.34 9.71 16.90
CA PRO A 477 -41.55 9.61 16.11
C PRO A 477 -41.35 8.68 14.90
N VAL A 478 -42.47 8.12 14.40
CA VAL A 478 -42.45 7.33 13.16
C VAL A 478 -42.20 8.28 11.98
N GLY A 479 -41.10 8.05 11.26
CA GLY A 479 -40.66 8.87 10.14
C GLY A 479 -39.69 10.00 10.54
N HIS A 480 -39.08 10.61 9.53
CA HIS A 480 -38.05 11.63 9.69
C HIS A 480 -38.65 13.03 9.61
N ARG A 481 -38.81 13.71 10.76
CA ARG A 481 -39.30 15.09 10.85
C ARG A 481 -38.18 16.04 11.24
N ILE A 482 -38.15 17.22 10.63
CA ILE A 482 -37.17 18.27 10.96
C ILE A 482 -37.77 19.14 12.07
N LYS A 483 -36.99 19.37 13.13
CA LYS A 483 -37.28 20.28 14.25
C LYS A 483 -37.73 21.64 13.70
N SER A 484 -38.86 22.16 14.18
CA SER A 484 -39.33 23.50 13.83
C SER A 484 -38.33 24.57 14.30
N ALA A 485 -38.22 25.68 13.56
CA ALA A 485 -37.22 26.72 13.77
C ALA A 485 -37.21 27.32 15.21
N GLU A 486 -38.33 27.23 15.94
CA GLU A 486 -38.47 27.72 17.32
C GLU A 486 -37.78 26.82 18.37
N SER A 487 -37.49 25.56 18.04
CA SER A 487 -36.93 24.58 18.98
C SER A 487 -35.39 24.50 19.01
N VAL A 488 -34.70 25.24 18.12
CA VAL A 488 -33.24 25.19 17.94
C VAL A 488 -32.48 26.14 18.88
N GLN A 489 -33.18 26.95 19.68
CA GLN A 489 -32.61 27.99 20.56
C GLN A 489 -32.44 27.58 22.04
N ARG A 490 -32.53 26.29 22.41
CA ARG A 490 -32.31 25.84 23.79
C ARG A 490 -31.19 24.83 23.93
#